data_AF-A0A7U4J9A2-F1
#
_entry.id   AF-A0A7U4J9A2-F1
#
_cell.length_a   1.000
_cell.length_b   1.000
_cell.length_c   1.000
_cell.angle_alpha   90.00
_cell.angle_beta   90.00
_cell.angle_gamma   90.00
#
_symmetry.space_group_name_H-M   'P 1'
#
loop_
_entity.id
_entity.type
_entity.pdbx_description
1 polymer ?
#
loop_
_entity_poly.entity_id
_entity_poly.type
_entity_poly.pdbx_seq_one_letter_code
_entity_poly.pdbx_strand_id
1 'polypeptide(L)'
;MTVEIGLLLAVGFSFAGYAAYLVGLRRELVEPNRASWLIWSAATGLEALTYAAVNPGAPQGWVFAVSAVACAIVTLAIWHRASWAPPSASETACIAASLSALLVWLVFRDAFWAHMLVVAAVPISFWPTWASIRADPARERSPAWGLWTFGDLATLLIAVRGPDLGVAELGYVLVELLCHASIWFLIGLATINPLRSLGVRRDGIWARARHRAADARFRVGDNHLGKAVYAMQAFAEGDVLIEFTGRRFRSDQIPSVMSGRRDRFVQVTPEHYMGPSGRIDDLVNHSCAPNAGLRFTGSGVFLVAVRAISPGEEIAWDYSTTLLESNWHMICQCRAPDCRRVIGNFESLDPERQEWFRARNLVAPYLRRKDDVAPPRPPRRLARR
;
A
#
# COMPACT_ATOMS: atom_id res chain seq x y z
N MET A 1 9.61 7.52 41.38
CA MET A 1 10.75 7.51 40.44
C MET A 1 10.73 6.37 39.41
N THR A 2 10.80 5.08 39.77
CA THR A 2 10.86 3.99 38.76
C THR A 2 9.56 3.76 37.99
N VAL A 3 8.41 3.82 38.67
CA VAL A 3 7.07 3.67 38.05
C VAL A 3 6.73 4.85 37.13
N GLU A 4 7.06 6.08 37.52
CA GLU A 4 6.84 7.29 36.72
C GLU A 4 7.66 7.27 35.42
N ILE A 5 8.93 6.83 35.48
CA ILE A 5 9.76 6.67 34.28
C ILE A 5 9.16 5.60 33.36
N GLY A 6 8.70 4.47 33.90
CA GLY A 6 8.03 3.42 33.13
C GLY A 6 6.80 3.95 32.38
N LEU A 7 5.96 4.73 33.06
CA LEU A 7 4.76 5.32 32.46
C LEU A 7 5.11 6.31 31.35
N LEU A 8 6.11 7.17 31.56
CA LEU A 8 6.59 8.09 30.53
C LEU A 8 7.16 7.36 29.32
N LEU A 9 7.85 6.24 29.53
CA LEU A 9 8.33 5.39 28.43
C LEU A 9 7.19 4.75 27.67
N ALA A 10 6.19 4.18 28.36
CA ALA A 10 5.02 3.56 27.72
C ALA A 10 4.27 4.56 26.82
N VAL A 11 3.96 5.75 27.36
CA VAL A 11 3.30 6.83 26.61
C VAL A 11 4.18 7.33 25.47
N GLY A 12 5.47 7.55 25.73
CA GLY A 12 6.43 8.04 24.73
C GLY A 12 6.56 7.09 23.53
N PHE A 13 6.68 5.78 23.78
CA PHE A 13 6.73 4.77 22.73
C PHE A 13 5.42 4.68 21.95
N SER A 14 4.27 4.73 22.63
CA SER A 14 2.96 4.69 21.98
C SER A 14 2.78 5.85 20.99
N PHE A 15 3.03 7.08 21.43
CA PHE A 15 2.91 8.27 20.58
C PHE A 15 3.97 8.32 19.48
N ALA A 16 5.20 7.90 19.76
CA ALA A 16 6.21 7.74 18.73
C ALA A 16 5.79 6.71 17.66
N GLY A 17 5.11 5.63 18.07
CA GLY A 17 4.52 4.63 17.19
C GLY A 17 3.53 5.25 16.22
N TYR A 18 2.52 5.98 16.73
CA TYR A 18 1.54 6.68 15.88
C TYR A 18 2.19 7.70 14.95
N ALA A 19 3.12 8.52 15.47
CA ALA A 19 3.83 9.51 14.67
C ALA A 19 4.62 8.85 13.53
N ALA A 20 5.35 7.77 13.82
CA ALA A 20 6.12 7.06 12.81
C ALA A 20 5.22 6.34 11.79
N TYR A 21 4.09 5.78 12.22
CA TYR A 21 3.12 5.15 11.32
C TYR A 21 2.48 6.19 10.39
N LEU A 22 2.08 7.35 10.91
CA LEU A 22 1.55 8.46 10.12
C LEU A 22 2.60 9.02 9.13
N VAL A 23 3.87 9.09 9.53
CA VAL A 23 4.97 9.44 8.62
C VAL A 23 5.12 8.38 7.52
N GLY A 24 5.05 7.10 7.86
CA GLY A 24 5.04 6.00 6.90
C GLY A 24 3.88 6.13 5.91
N LEU A 25 2.67 6.40 6.42
CA LEU A 25 1.47 6.57 5.61
C LEU A 25 1.59 7.78 4.68
N ARG A 26 1.93 8.97 5.20
CA ARG A 26 2.15 10.19 4.39
C ARG A 26 3.24 10.02 3.32
N ARG A 27 4.22 9.15 3.57
CA ARG A 27 5.29 8.85 2.61
C ARG A 27 4.99 7.65 1.72
N GLU A 28 3.81 7.06 1.82
CA GLU A 28 3.37 5.89 1.06
C GLU A 28 4.34 4.71 1.20
N LEU A 29 4.90 4.55 2.41
CA LEU A 29 5.82 3.45 2.75
C LEU A 29 5.10 2.25 3.37
N VAL A 30 3.83 2.43 3.72
CA VAL A 30 2.96 1.38 4.26
C VAL A 30 1.62 1.43 3.53
N GLU A 31 1.00 0.27 3.40
CA GLU A 31 -0.32 0.01 2.84
C GLU A 31 -1.18 -0.67 3.92
N PRO A 32 -1.76 0.11 4.83
CA PRO A 32 -2.43 -0.45 5.99
C PRO A 32 -3.68 -1.26 5.63
N ASN A 33 -3.96 -2.32 6.38
CA ASN A 33 -5.25 -3.00 6.24
C ASN A 33 -6.40 -2.14 6.79
N ARG A 34 -7.42 -1.89 5.95
CA ARG A 34 -8.52 -0.98 6.27
C ARG A 34 -9.45 -1.50 7.35
N ALA A 35 -9.69 -2.80 7.37
CA ALA A 35 -10.60 -3.43 8.33
C ALA A 35 -10.00 -3.35 9.74
N SER A 36 -8.72 -3.64 9.90
CA SER A 36 -8.04 -3.52 11.18
C SER A 36 -8.05 -2.09 11.71
N TRP A 37 -7.71 -1.10 10.88
CA TRP A 37 -7.75 0.31 11.32
C TRP A 37 -9.15 0.83 11.61
N LEU A 38 -10.18 0.36 10.89
CA LEU A 38 -11.57 0.65 11.23
C LEU A 38 -11.93 0.09 12.61
N ILE A 39 -11.60 -1.18 12.86
CA ILE A 39 -11.87 -1.84 14.14
C ILE A 39 -11.14 -1.12 15.28
N TRP A 40 -9.84 -0.85 15.13
CA TRP A 40 -9.04 -0.16 16.15
C TRP A 40 -9.52 1.27 16.40
N SER A 41 -9.88 2.01 15.36
CA SER A 41 -10.44 3.35 15.54
C SER A 41 -11.76 3.34 16.31
N ALA A 42 -12.62 2.36 16.08
CA ALA A 42 -13.87 2.23 16.83
C ALA A 42 -13.61 1.78 18.28
N ALA A 43 -12.75 0.78 18.48
CA ALA A 43 -12.42 0.24 19.80
C ALA A 43 -11.73 1.27 20.70
N THR A 44 -10.64 1.89 20.23
CA THR A 44 -9.91 2.94 20.98
C THR A 44 -10.77 4.17 21.23
N GLY A 45 -11.66 4.53 20.28
CA GLY A 45 -12.63 5.62 20.48
C GLY A 45 -13.60 5.32 21.61
N LEU A 46 -14.17 4.13 21.65
CA LEU A 46 -15.09 3.72 22.72
C LEU A 46 -14.35 3.61 24.07
N GLU A 47 -13.14 3.07 24.08
CA GLU A 47 -12.29 3.03 25.26
C GLU A 47 -12.02 4.44 25.82
N ALA A 48 -11.65 5.40 24.98
CA ALA A 48 -11.42 6.77 25.41
C ALA A 48 -12.68 7.43 26.00
N LEU A 49 -13.84 7.21 25.39
CA LEU A 49 -15.12 7.76 25.86
C LEU A 49 -15.55 7.16 27.20
N THR A 50 -15.48 5.83 27.33
CA THR A 50 -15.86 5.13 28.55
C THR A 50 -14.90 5.42 29.70
N TYR A 51 -13.58 5.48 29.44
CA TYR A 51 -12.60 5.85 30.44
C TYR A 51 -12.84 7.27 30.97
N ALA A 52 -13.07 8.23 30.08
CA ALA A 52 -13.38 9.61 30.47
C ALA A 52 -14.68 9.73 31.27
N ALA A 53 -15.68 8.91 30.96
CA ALA A 53 -16.95 8.88 31.69
C ALA A 53 -16.79 8.31 33.11
N VAL A 54 -15.96 7.29 33.29
CA VAL A 54 -15.71 6.65 34.60
C VAL A 54 -14.69 7.41 35.44
N ASN A 55 -13.71 8.07 34.81
CA ASN A 55 -12.60 8.75 35.47
C ASN A 55 -12.52 10.24 35.06
N PRO A 56 -13.52 11.06 35.41
CA PRO A 56 -13.55 12.46 35.00
C PRO A 56 -12.36 13.23 35.57
N GLY A 57 -11.64 13.95 34.70
CA GLY A 57 -10.48 14.76 35.07
C GLY A 57 -9.16 13.99 35.25
N ALA A 58 -9.15 12.67 35.08
CA ALA A 58 -7.93 11.87 35.16
C ALA A 58 -6.98 12.19 33.99
N PRO A 59 -5.68 12.50 34.25
CA PRO A 59 -4.73 12.87 33.21
C PRO A 59 -4.49 11.74 32.18
N GLN A 60 -4.67 10.48 32.58
CA GLN A 60 -4.60 9.31 31.70
C GLN A 60 -5.64 9.36 30.58
N GLY A 61 -6.78 10.04 30.79
CA GLY A 61 -7.80 10.22 29.77
C GLY A 61 -7.27 10.91 28.51
N TRP A 62 -6.26 11.78 28.64
CA TRP A 62 -5.61 12.40 27.48
C TRP A 62 -4.83 11.41 26.62
N VAL A 63 -4.26 10.36 27.23
CA VAL A 63 -3.55 9.31 26.49
C VAL A 63 -4.52 8.58 25.57
N PHE A 64 -5.66 8.14 26.12
CA PHE A 64 -6.70 7.47 25.33
C PHE A 64 -7.28 8.39 24.26
N ALA A 65 -7.55 9.66 24.59
CA ALA A 65 -8.08 10.62 23.63
C ALA A 65 -7.13 10.86 22.44
N VAL A 66 -5.83 11.05 22.69
CA VAL A 66 -4.83 11.23 21.64
C VAL A 66 -4.70 9.98 20.78
N SER A 67 -4.66 8.78 21.38
CA SER A 67 -4.62 7.51 20.65
C SER A 67 -5.86 7.31 19.77
N ALA A 68 -7.05 7.62 20.29
CA ALA A 68 -8.31 7.55 19.54
C ALA A 68 -8.30 8.50 18.32
N VAL A 69 -7.86 9.74 18.51
CA VAL A 69 -7.71 10.71 17.42
C VAL A 69 -6.66 10.23 16.40
N ALA A 70 -5.54 9.68 16.85
CA ALA A 70 -4.52 9.14 15.95
C ALA A 70 -5.05 7.97 15.10
N CYS A 71 -5.76 7.01 15.70
CA CYS A 71 -6.42 5.93 14.98
C CYS A 71 -7.45 6.47 13.97
N ALA A 72 -8.28 7.43 14.36
CA ALA A 72 -9.24 8.06 13.46
C ALA A 72 -8.57 8.74 12.27
N ILE A 73 -7.48 9.49 12.51
CA ILE A 73 -6.70 10.13 11.43
C ILE A 73 -6.13 9.09 10.48
N VAL A 74 -5.55 7.99 10.99
CA VAL A 74 -5.02 6.92 10.14
C VAL A 74 -6.14 6.29 9.31
N THR A 75 -7.26 5.93 9.92
CA THR A 75 -8.43 5.37 9.24
C THR A 75 -8.96 6.29 8.14
N LEU A 76 -9.16 7.58 8.45
CA LEU A 76 -9.60 8.58 7.47
C LEU A 76 -8.58 8.76 6.34
N ALA A 77 -7.29 8.80 6.66
CA ALA A 77 -6.22 8.94 5.67
C ALA A 77 -6.12 7.72 4.74
N ILE A 78 -6.41 6.51 5.22
CA ILE A 78 -6.52 5.30 4.40
C ILE A 78 -7.76 5.37 3.50
N TRP A 79 -8.90 5.79 4.05
CA TRP A 79 -10.19 5.82 3.36
C TRP A 79 -10.30 6.93 2.32
N HIS A 80 -9.55 8.01 2.48
CA HIS A 80 -9.43 9.08 1.49
C HIS A 80 -8.62 8.65 0.25
N ARG A 81 -7.98 7.48 0.25
CA ARG A 81 -7.24 6.96 -0.92
C ARG A 81 -8.18 6.24 -1.89
N ALA A 82 -7.95 6.44 -3.19
CA ALA A 82 -8.90 6.12 -4.27
C ALA A 82 -9.11 4.63 -4.61
N SER A 83 -8.49 3.68 -3.90
CA SER A 83 -8.57 2.24 -4.21
C SER A 83 -9.65 1.52 -3.38
N TRP A 84 -10.90 1.95 -3.43
CA TRP A 84 -11.99 1.29 -2.69
C TRP A 84 -12.25 -0.15 -3.20
N ALA A 85 -12.12 -1.12 -2.29
CA ALA A 85 -12.52 -2.51 -2.49
C ALA A 85 -13.42 -2.90 -1.31
N PRO A 86 -14.50 -3.68 -1.54
CA PRO A 86 -15.31 -4.21 -0.45
C PRO A 86 -14.46 -5.15 0.41
N PRO A 87 -14.73 -5.22 1.74
CA PRO A 87 -14.01 -6.12 2.62
C PRO A 87 -14.19 -7.57 2.17
N SER A 88 -13.13 -8.37 2.30
CA SER A 88 -13.17 -9.81 2.13
C SER A 88 -14.09 -10.48 3.16
N ALA A 89 -14.41 -11.75 2.94
CA ALA A 89 -15.22 -12.52 3.88
C ALA A 89 -14.57 -12.59 5.27
N SER A 90 -13.24 -12.77 5.34
CA SER A 90 -12.51 -12.78 6.61
C SER A 90 -12.48 -11.41 7.29
N GLU A 91 -12.28 -10.32 6.54
CA GLU A 91 -12.36 -8.96 7.07
C GLU A 91 -13.76 -8.64 7.60
N THR A 92 -14.80 -9.03 6.86
CA THR A 92 -16.20 -8.85 7.26
C THR A 92 -16.50 -9.61 8.55
N ALA A 93 -16.03 -10.86 8.67
CA ALA A 93 -16.17 -11.65 9.89
C ALA A 93 -15.46 -10.99 11.08
N CYS A 94 -14.24 -10.46 10.89
CA CYS A 94 -13.50 -9.77 11.95
C CYS A 94 -14.17 -8.47 12.40
N ILE A 95 -14.68 -7.68 11.45
CA ILE A 95 -15.45 -6.45 11.73
C ILE A 95 -16.71 -6.82 12.51
N ALA A 96 -17.49 -7.79 12.03
CA ALA A 96 -18.74 -8.20 12.68
C ALA A 96 -18.48 -8.73 14.10
N ALA A 97 -17.47 -9.60 14.27
CA ALA A 97 -17.11 -10.13 15.59
C ALA A 97 -16.67 -9.03 16.55
N SER A 98 -15.82 -8.10 16.10
CA SER A 98 -15.30 -7.01 16.95
C SER A 98 -16.40 -6.01 17.32
N LEU A 99 -17.26 -5.61 16.38
CA LEU A 99 -18.39 -4.72 16.67
C LEU A 99 -19.42 -5.40 17.58
N SER A 100 -19.69 -6.68 17.39
CA SER A 100 -20.58 -7.45 18.27
C SER A 100 -20.01 -7.52 19.69
N ALA A 101 -18.69 -7.71 19.83
CA ALA A 101 -18.02 -7.67 21.12
C ALA A 101 -18.19 -6.32 21.83
N LEU A 102 -18.02 -5.20 21.10
CA LEU A 102 -18.23 -3.86 21.65
C LEU A 102 -19.69 -3.61 22.06
N LEU A 103 -20.66 -4.15 21.31
CA LEU A 103 -22.08 -4.05 21.66
C LEU A 103 -22.45 -4.87 22.89
N VAL A 104 -21.94 -6.10 22.99
CA VAL A 104 -22.14 -6.96 24.16
C VAL A 104 -21.53 -6.31 25.39
N TRP A 105 -20.34 -5.72 25.27
CA TRP A 105 -19.73 -4.95 26.35
C TRP A 105 -20.64 -3.80 26.84
N LEU A 106 -21.25 -3.05 25.92
CA LEU A 106 -22.15 -1.95 26.29
C LEU A 106 -23.42 -2.43 27.05
N VAL A 107 -23.88 -3.65 26.77
CA VAL A 107 -25.10 -4.23 27.35
C VAL A 107 -24.84 -4.87 28.71
N PHE A 108 -23.70 -5.55 28.88
CA PHE A 108 -23.38 -6.27 30.10
C PHE A 108 -22.73 -5.34 31.13
N ARG A 109 -23.38 -5.16 32.28
CA ARG A 109 -22.88 -4.35 33.42
C ARG A 109 -21.82 -5.07 34.28
N ASP A 110 -21.29 -6.20 33.80
CA ASP A 110 -20.25 -6.96 34.49
C ASP A 110 -18.88 -6.59 33.91
N ALA A 111 -18.04 -5.95 34.73
CA ALA A 111 -16.74 -5.46 34.32
C ALA A 111 -15.75 -6.58 33.96
N PHE A 112 -15.90 -7.77 34.55
CA PHE A 112 -14.99 -8.88 34.30
C PHE A 112 -15.23 -9.51 32.92
N TRP A 113 -16.48 -9.88 32.62
CA TRP A 113 -16.82 -10.49 31.33
C TRP A 113 -16.68 -9.52 30.16
N ALA A 114 -16.99 -8.25 30.40
CA ALA A 114 -16.67 -7.14 29.52
C ALA A 114 -15.18 -7.14 29.12
N HIS A 115 -14.30 -7.19 30.12
CA HIS A 115 -12.86 -7.17 29.90
C HIS A 115 -12.38 -8.43 29.16
N MET A 116 -12.86 -9.62 29.56
CA MET A 116 -12.50 -10.87 28.88
C MET A 116 -12.91 -10.91 27.40
N LEU A 117 -14.05 -10.31 27.08
CA LEU A 117 -14.51 -10.19 25.70
C LEU A 117 -13.60 -9.28 24.86
N VAL A 118 -13.13 -8.18 25.45
CA VAL A 118 -12.14 -7.29 24.82
C VAL A 118 -10.82 -8.03 24.59
N VAL A 119 -10.32 -8.76 25.59
CA VAL A 119 -9.11 -9.60 25.47
C VAL A 119 -9.23 -10.58 24.29
N ALA A 120 -10.39 -11.22 24.12
CA ALA A 120 -10.64 -12.13 23.00
C ALA A 120 -10.79 -11.40 21.65
N ALA A 121 -11.30 -10.18 21.64
CA ALA A 121 -11.49 -9.38 20.42
C ALA A 121 -10.18 -8.83 19.86
N VAL A 122 -9.16 -8.60 20.70
CA VAL A 122 -7.87 -8.03 20.27
C VAL A 122 -7.22 -8.88 19.16
N PRO A 123 -6.97 -10.20 19.31
CA PRO A 123 -6.38 -11.01 18.23
C PRO A 123 -7.24 -11.04 16.96
N ILE A 124 -8.57 -11.04 17.11
CA ILE A 124 -9.50 -11.02 15.97
C ILE A 124 -9.33 -9.73 15.16
N SER A 125 -9.15 -8.58 15.83
CA SER A 125 -8.91 -7.29 15.18
C SER A 125 -7.58 -7.22 14.42
N PHE A 126 -6.57 -8.00 14.85
CA PHE A 126 -5.26 -8.10 14.20
C PHE A 126 -5.24 -9.05 13.01
N TRP A 127 -6.23 -9.94 12.88
CA TRP A 127 -6.27 -10.94 11.82
C TRP A 127 -6.17 -10.36 10.40
N PRO A 128 -6.89 -9.29 10.02
CA PRO A 128 -6.74 -8.70 8.69
C PRO A 128 -5.32 -8.19 8.41
N THR A 129 -4.65 -7.59 9.40
CA THR A 129 -3.24 -7.17 9.28
C THR A 129 -2.29 -8.37 9.16
N TRP A 130 -2.48 -9.44 9.95
CA TRP A 130 -1.70 -10.67 9.75
C TRP A 130 -1.90 -11.27 8.35
N ALA A 131 -3.14 -11.33 7.86
CA ALA A 131 -3.44 -11.78 6.51
C ALA A 131 -2.77 -10.89 5.45
N SER A 132 -2.78 -9.56 5.65
CA SER A 132 -2.12 -8.59 4.78
C SER A 132 -0.61 -8.82 4.71
N ILE A 133 0.05 -9.02 5.85
CA ILE A 133 1.50 -9.24 5.95
C ILE A 133 1.92 -10.59 5.38
N ARG A 134 1.12 -11.65 5.58
CA ARG A 134 1.38 -12.95 4.96
C ARG A 134 1.38 -12.87 3.44
N ALA A 135 0.55 -11.99 2.87
CA ALA A 135 0.55 -11.72 1.43
C ALA A 135 1.78 -10.90 1.01
N ASP A 136 2.06 -9.80 1.73
CA ASP A 136 3.23 -8.95 1.51
C ASP A 136 3.67 -8.22 2.79
N PRO A 137 4.82 -8.59 3.39
CA PRO A 137 5.33 -7.93 4.59
C PRO A 137 5.73 -6.46 4.39
N ALA A 138 5.94 -6.02 3.14
CA ALA A 138 6.27 -4.62 2.85
C ALA A 138 5.11 -3.66 3.19
N ARG A 139 3.86 -4.15 3.16
CA ARG A 139 2.65 -3.37 3.43
C ARG A 139 2.61 -2.75 4.81
N GLU A 140 3.20 -3.41 5.80
CA GLU A 140 3.17 -2.95 7.20
C GLU A 140 4.56 -2.60 7.73
N ARG A 141 5.53 -2.36 6.84
CA ARG A 141 6.95 -2.19 7.19
C ARG A 141 7.25 -0.83 7.84
N SER A 142 6.87 -0.70 9.11
CA SER A 142 6.97 0.53 9.91
C SER A 142 7.77 0.28 11.20
N PRO A 143 8.55 1.27 11.71
CA PRO A 143 9.14 1.15 13.05
C PRO A 143 8.07 1.19 14.15
N ALA A 144 6.85 1.63 13.84
CA ALA A 144 5.75 1.75 14.79
C ALA A 144 5.44 0.45 15.52
N TRP A 145 5.47 -0.69 14.82
CA TRP A 145 5.18 -2.00 15.43
C TRP A 145 6.16 -2.37 16.54
N GLY A 146 7.44 -2.06 16.36
CA GLY A 146 8.44 -2.23 17.41
C GLY A 146 8.31 -1.18 18.53
N LEU A 147 7.94 0.05 18.20
CA LEU A 147 7.68 1.09 19.20
C LEU A 147 6.49 0.70 20.09
N TRP A 148 5.36 0.28 19.53
CA TRP A 148 4.21 -0.23 20.30
C TRP A 148 4.59 -1.45 21.14
N THR A 149 5.37 -2.38 20.59
CA THR A 149 5.89 -3.53 21.37
C THR A 149 6.67 -3.08 22.62
N PHE A 150 7.54 -2.08 22.50
CA PHE A 150 8.26 -1.55 23.66
C PHE A 150 7.36 -0.78 24.63
N GLY A 151 6.34 -0.10 24.11
CA GLY A 151 5.30 0.54 24.92
C GLY A 151 4.55 -0.49 25.78
N ASP A 152 4.05 -1.55 25.17
CA ASP A 152 3.30 -2.61 25.87
C ASP A 152 4.18 -3.36 26.86
N LEU A 153 5.45 -3.59 26.51
CA LEU A 153 6.42 -4.18 27.44
C LEU A 153 6.63 -3.29 28.67
N ALA A 154 6.73 -1.97 28.48
CA ALA A 154 6.84 -1.03 29.59
C ALA A 154 5.57 -1.07 30.47
N THR A 155 4.38 -1.08 29.85
CA THR A 155 3.09 -1.24 30.55
C THR A 155 3.03 -2.54 31.36
N LEU A 156 3.43 -3.67 30.76
CA LEU A 156 3.47 -4.96 31.43
C LEU A 156 4.41 -4.96 32.63
N LEU A 157 5.59 -4.36 32.48
CA LEU A 157 6.60 -4.25 33.54
C LEU A 157 6.16 -3.35 34.71
N ILE A 158 5.25 -2.40 34.45
CA ILE A 158 4.60 -1.60 35.50
C ILE A 158 3.53 -2.44 36.19
N ALA A 159 2.66 -3.08 35.41
CA ALA A 159 1.54 -3.88 35.91
C ALA A 159 2.01 -5.02 36.85
N VAL A 160 3.07 -5.75 36.47
CA VAL A 160 3.64 -6.84 37.29
C VAL A 160 4.28 -6.36 38.59
N ARG A 161 4.62 -5.07 38.69
CA ARG A 161 5.21 -4.46 39.90
C ARG A 161 4.18 -3.71 40.75
N GLY A 162 2.93 -3.62 40.30
CA GLY A 162 1.85 -2.98 41.02
C GLY A 162 1.41 -3.80 42.24
N PRO A 163 0.93 -3.16 43.31
CA PRO A 163 0.44 -3.86 44.51
C PRO A 163 -0.86 -4.65 44.27
N ASP A 164 -1.65 -4.27 43.27
CA ASP A 164 -2.93 -4.90 42.91
C ASP A 164 -2.82 -5.57 41.54
N LEU A 165 -2.46 -6.86 41.51
CA LEU A 165 -2.40 -7.65 40.28
C LEU A 165 -3.80 -8.18 39.91
N GLY A 166 -4.55 -7.46 39.08
CA GLY A 166 -5.73 -8.02 38.42
C GLY A 166 -5.31 -8.96 37.29
N VAL A 167 -5.67 -10.25 37.40
CA VAL A 167 -5.41 -11.27 36.35
C VAL A 167 -5.96 -10.85 34.98
N ALA A 168 -7.08 -10.11 34.99
CA ALA A 168 -7.73 -9.60 33.79
C ALA A 168 -6.87 -8.55 33.05
N GLU A 169 -6.34 -7.56 33.77
CA GLU A 169 -5.53 -6.47 33.21
C GLU A 169 -4.20 -7.00 32.64
N LEU A 170 -3.61 -7.98 33.32
CA LEU A 170 -2.45 -8.72 32.82
C LEU A 170 -2.72 -9.48 31.53
N GLY A 171 -3.90 -10.10 31.43
CA GLY A 171 -4.34 -10.80 30.22
C GLY A 171 -4.41 -9.87 29.02
N TYR A 172 -5.00 -8.68 29.19
CA TYR A 172 -5.11 -7.69 28.13
C TYR A 172 -3.74 -7.19 27.65
N VAL A 173 -2.90 -6.70 28.58
CA VAL A 173 -1.58 -6.15 28.24
C VAL A 173 -0.69 -7.21 27.60
N LEU A 174 -0.75 -8.46 28.05
CA LEU A 174 -0.01 -9.56 27.44
C LEU A 174 -0.48 -9.84 26.01
N VAL A 175 -1.78 -9.87 25.76
CA VAL A 175 -2.34 -10.13 24.43
C VAL A 175 -2.00 -9.00 23.46
N GLU A 176 -2.08 -7.74 23.87
CA GLU A 176 -1.63 -6.60 23.05
C GLU A 176 -0.14 -6.70 22.70
N LEU A 177 0.71 -6.94 23.72
CA LEU A 177 2.14 -7.11 23.53
C LEU A 177 2.45 -8.20 22.51
N LEU A 178 1.79 -9.36 22.62
CA LEU A 178 1.99 -10.48 21.69
C LEU A 178 1.51 -10.13 20.27
N CYS A 179 0.39 -9.41 20.16
CA CYS A 179 -0.12 -8.97 18.86
C CYS A 179 0.86 -8.00 18.17
N HIS A 180 1.30 -6.93 18.83
CA HIS A 180 2.27 -6.00 18.28
C HIS A 180 3.63 -6.66 17.99
N ALA A 181 4.14 -7.47 18.92
CA ALA A 181 5.41 -8.18 18.77
C ALA A 181 5.38 -9.16 17.59
N SER A 182 4.27 -9.87 17.40
CA SER A 182 4.12 -10.82 16.29
C SER A 182 4.15 -10.11 14.94
N ILE A 183 3.47 -8.96 14.81
CA ILE A 183 3.51 -8.16 13.59
C ILE A 183 4.93 -7.66 13.33
N TRP A 184 5.58 -7.12 14.36
CA TRP A 184 6.95 -6.62 14.26
C TRP A 184 7.94 -7.72 13.83
N PHE A 185 7.79 -8.92 14.39
CA PHE A 185 8.57 -10.09 14.00
C PHE A 185 8.37 -10.44 12.53
N LEU A 186 7.12 -10.51 12.06
CA LEU A 186 6.77 -10.89 10.68
C LEU A 186 7.25 -9.88 9.63
N ILE A 187 7.27 -8.58 9.94
CA ILE A 187 7.81 -7.54 9.03
C ILE A 187 9.35 -7.38 9.15
N GLY A 188 9.95 -8.05 10.13
CA GLY A 188 11.38 -8.08 10.42
C GLY A 188 11.82 -7.07 11.48
N LEU A 189 12.46 -7.54 12.55
CA LEU A 189 12.84 -6.75 13.73
C LEU A 189 13.71 -5.52 13.41
N ALA A 190 14.51 -5.58 12.34
CA ALA A 190 15.35 -4.47 11.89
C ALA A 190 14.56 -3.22 11.45
N THR A 191 13.23 -3.31 11.33
CA THR A 191 12.33 -2.19 11.03
C THR A 191 12.27 -1.15 12.15
N ILE A 192 12.66 -1.48 13.38
CA ILE A 192 12.75 -0.50 14.48
C ILE A 192 13.69 0.66 14.15
N ASN A 193 14.71 0.40 13.32
CA ASN A 193 15.60 1.44 12.85
C ASN A 193 14.86 2.28 11.79
N PRO A 194 14.54 3.56 12.05
CA PRO A 194 13.82 4.42 11.12
C PRO A 194 14.57 4.61 9.81
N LEU A 195 15.91 4.48 9.79
CA LEU A 195 16.68 4.50 8.55
C LEU A 195 16.45 3.22 7.72
N ARG A 196 16.12 2.07 8.32
CA ARG A 196 15.81 0.86 7.56
C ARG A 196 14.34 0.77 7.15
N SER A 197 13.42 1.27 7.97
CA SER A 197 11.97 1.23 7.71
C SER A 197 11.47 2.45 6.92
N LEU A 198 11.97 3.65 7.23
CA LEU A 198 11.66 4.88 6.47
C LEU A 198 12.63 5.11 5.28
N GLY A 199 13.62 4.22 5.12
CA GLY A 199 14.45 4.04 3.93
C GLY A 199 15.54 5.08 3.70
N VAL A 200 16.48 5.16 4.64
CA VAL A 200 17.86 5.63 4.46
C VAL A 200 18.81 4.42 4.59
N ARG A 201 19.10 3.75 3.48
CA ARG A 201 20.25 2.82 3.40
C ARG A 201 20.94 2.99 2.04
N ARG A 202 22.28 3.14 2.09
CA ARG A 202 23.28 3.07 1.00
C ARG A 202 22.78 2.08 -0.07
N ASP A 203 22.37 2.40 -1.28
CA ASP A 203 22.86 3.36 -2.29
C ASP A 203 21.70 4.03 -3.07
N GLY A 204 20.57 4.30 -2.40
CA GLY A 204 19.29 4.61 -3.05
C GLY A 204 18.80 6.06 -3.03
N ILE A 205 19.59 7.03 -2.52
CA ILE A 205 19.14 8.45 -2.44
C ILE A 205 18.78 9.00 -3.84
N TRP A 206 19.50 8.57 -4.88
CA TRP A 206 19.23 8.98 -6.27
C TRP A 206 17.95 8.36 -6.84
N ALA A 207 17.60 7.13 -6.49
CA ALA A 207 16.39 6.47 -7.03
C ALA A 207 15.11 7.09 -6.46
N ARG A 208 15.03 7.32 -5.14
CA ARG A 208 13.81 7.87 -4.51
C ARG A 208 13.63 9.38 -4.75
N ALA A 209 14.72 10.14 -4.87
CA ALA A 209 14.66 11.53 -5.33
C ALA A 209 14.17 11.63 -6.78
N ARG A 210 14.61 10.71 -7.67
CA ARG A 210 14.10 10.60 -9.05
C ARG A 210 12.60 10.30 -9.09
N HIS A 211 12.12 9.42 -8.23
CA HIS A 211 10.70 9.07 -8.18
C HIS A 211 9.82 10.21 -7.64
N ARG A 212 10.22 10.92 -6.58
CA ARG A 212 9.50 12.13 -6.11
C ARG A 212 9.52 13.27 -7.12
N ALA A 213 10.64 13.46 -7.82
CA ALA A 213 10.71 14.39 -8.94
C ALA A 213 9.82 13.92 -10.10
N ALA A 214 9.70 12.61 -10.34
CA ALA A 214 8.79 12.07 -11.34
C ALA A 214 7.33 12.37 -11.00
N ASP A 215 6.89 12.09 -9.77
CA ASP A 215 5.50 12.30 -9.33
C ASP A 215 5.09 13.78 -9.38
N ALA A 216 6.00 14.73 -9.15
CA ALA A 216 5.72 16.17 -9.27
C ALA A 216 5.50 16.66 -10.72
N ARG A 217 5.93 15.87 -11.72
CA ARG A 217 5.71 16.17 -13.15
C ARG A 217 4.35 15.67 -13.63
N PHE A 218 3.56 15.04 -12.77
CA PHE A 218 2.29 14.43 -13.11
C PHE A 218 1.21 14.81 -12.09
N ARG A 219 -0.05 14.74 -12.53
CA ARG A 219 -1.23 14.90 -11.67
C ARG A 219 -2.19 13.77 -11.94
N VAL A 220 -2.72 13.19 -10.87
CA VAL A 220 -3.81 12.21 -10.97
C VAL A 220 -5.14 12.95 -11.02
N GLY A 221 -5.97 12.62 -12.01
CA GLY A 221 -7.34 13.12 -12.15
C GLY A 221 -8.33 11.99 -12.40
N ASP A 222 -9.58 12.36 -12.66
CA ASP A 222 -10.65 11.44 -13.04
C ASP A 222 -11.12 11.74 -14.48
N ASN A 223 -11.40 10.68 -15.24
CA ASN A 223 -12.07 10.72 -16.55
C ASN A 223 -13.14 9.61 -16.62
N HIS A 224 -13.71 9.38 -17.82
CA HIS A 224 -14.72 8.34 -18.03
C HIS A 224 -14.20 6.90 -17.89
N LEU A 225 -12.88 6.70 -17.82
CA LEU A 225 -12.23 5.41 -17.56
C LEU A 225 -11.91 5.19 -16.07
N GLY A 226 -12.10 6.21 -15.22
CA GLY A 226 -11.72 6.21 -13.82
C GLY A 226 -10.54 7.13 -13.55
N LYS A 227 -9.56 6.68 -12.76
CA LYS A 227 -8.36 7.46 -12.48
C LYS A 227 -7.47 7.51 -13.73
N ALA A 228 -6.84 8.65 -13.95
CA ALA A 228 -5.94 8.90 -15.08
C ALA A 228 -4.75 9.76 -14.67
N VAL A 229 -3.64 9.62 -15.39
CA VAL A 229 -2.41 10.36 -15.16
C VAL A 229 -2.27 11.45 -16.21
N TYR A 230 -2.09 12.70 -15.77
CA TYR A 230 -1.93 13.87 -16.63
C TYR A 230 -0.53 14.46 -16.49
N ALA A 231 0.05 14.90 -17.60
CA ALA A 231 1.30 15.65 -17.60
C ALA A 231 1.12 17.03 -16.94
N MET A 232 2.01 17.43 -16.03
CA MET A 232 2.05 18.78 -15.45
C MET A 232 3.08 19.70 -16.13
N GLN A 233 3.87 19.13 -17.05
CA GLN A 233 4.85 19.83 -17.87
C GLN A 233 4.89 19.22 -19.27
N ALA A 234 5.58 19.88 -20.20
CA ALA A 234 5.83 19.32 -21.52
C ALA A 234 6.89 18.20 -21.44
N PHE A 235 6.73 17.20 -22.32
CA PHE A 235 7.73 16.15 -22.55
C PHE A 235 8.05 16.05 -24.04
N ALA A 236 9.32 15.81 -24.37
CA ALA A 236 9.76 15.52 -25.73
C ALA A 236 9.62 14.02 -26.03
N GLU A 237 9.56 13.68 -27.33
CA GLU A 237 9.61 12.29 -27.76
C GLU A 237 10.89 11.60 -27.22
N GLY A 238 10.72 10.40 -26.65
CA GLY A 238 11.79 9.61 -26.08
C GLY A 238 12.09 9.90 -24.61
N ASP A 239 11.48 10.93 -24.00
CA ASP A 239 11.64 11.23 -22.58
C ASP A 239 11.14 10.08 -21.70
N VAL A 240 11.87 9.82 -20.61
CA VAL A 240 11.46 8.86 -19.58
C VAL A 240 10.44 9.51 -18.65
N LEU A 241 9.25 8.93 -18.62
CA LEU A 241 8.10 9.42 -17.86
C LEU A 241 8.07 8.80 -16.47
N ILE A 242 7.82 7.49 -16.40
CA ILE A 242 7.56 6.75 -15.15
C ILE A 242 8.32 5.41 -15.20
N GLU A 243 8.92 5.00 -14.09
CA GLU A 243 9.45 3.64 -13.93
C GLU A 243 8.33 2.73 -13.45
N PHE A 244 8.09 1.64 -14.18
CA PHE A 244 7.11 0.63 -13.80
C PHE A 244 7.76 -0.31 -12.79
N THR A 245 7.15 -0.42 -11.62
CA THR A 245 7.65 -1.24 -10.52
C THR A 245 6.55 -2.15 -10.01
N GLY A 246 6.92 -3.19 -9.27
CA GLY A 246 5.92 -4.11 -8.74
C GLY A 246 6.50 -5.48 -8.45
N ARG A 247 5.78 -6.23 -7.61
CA ARG A 247 6.15 -7.62 -7.32
C ARG A 247 5.94 -8.48 -8.56
N ARG A 248 6.86 -9.42 -8.79
CA ARG A 248 6.70 -10.44 -9.81
C ARG A 248 5.86 -11.60 -9.27
N PHE A 249 4.88 -11.98 -10.06
CA PHE A 249 4.00 -13.11 -9.87
C PHE A 249 4.23 -14.07 -11.03
N ARG A 250 4.17 -15.37 -10.76
CA ARG A 250 4.14 -16.36 -11.84
C ARG A 250 2.76 -16.32 -12.51
N SER A 251 2.72 -16.67 -13.79
CA SER A 251 1.48 -16.69 -14.57
C SER A 251 0.39 -17.59 -13.97
N ASP A 252 0.77 -18.68 -13.31
CA ASP A 252 -0.12 -19.60 -12.58
C ASP A 252 -0.77 -18.98 -11.32
N GLN A 253 -0.25 -17.86 -10.82
CA GLN A 253 -0.80 -17.11 -9.68
C GLN A 253 -1.76 -15.99 -10.11
N ILE A 254 -1.85 -15.70 -11.42
CA ILE A 254 -2.73 -14.67 -11.95
C ILE A 254 -4.09 -15.30 -12.27
N PRO A 255 -5.20 -14.72 -11.78
CA PRO A 255 -6.53 -15.21 -12.13
C PRO A 255 -6.70 -15.30 -13.65
N SER A 256 -7.17 -16.46 -14.14
CA SER A 256 -7.40 -16.69 -15.57
C SER A 256 -8.48 -15.79 -16.16
N VAL A 257 -9.40 -15.32 -15.32
CA VAL A 257 -10.41 -14.31 -15.63
C VAL A 257 -10.10 -13.08 -14.82
N MET A 258 -9.51 -12.11 -15.49
CA MET A 258 -9.26 -10.78 -14.97
C MET A 258 -10.55 -9.97 -15.17
N SER A 259 -11.06 -9.36 -14.09
CA SER A 259 -12.27 -8.53 -14.17
C SER A 259 -12.14 -7.21 -13.39
N GLY A 260 -12.29 -6.12 -14.12
CA GLY A 260 -12.52 -4.78 -13.58
C GLY A 260 -11.28 -4.12 -12.95
N ARG A 261 -11.51 -3.45 -11.81
CA ARG A 261 -10.53 -2.56 -11.14
C ARG A 261 -9.31 -3.28 -10.51
N ARG A 262 -9.24 -4.62 -10.58
CA ARG A 262 -8.19 -5.45 -9.95
C ARG A 262 -7.14 -5.97 -10.95
N ASP A 263 -7.20 -5.51 -12.20
CA ASP A 263 -6.43 -6.05 -13.33
C ASP A 263 -5.22 -5.19 -13.70
N ARG A 264 -4.34 -4.92 -12.73
CA ARG A 264 -3.14 -4.09 -12.93
C ARG A 264 -1.88 -4.94 -12.98
N PHE A 265 -1.89 -5.93 -13.86
CA PHE A 265 -0.76 -6.80 -14.09
C PHE A 265 -0.16 -6.54 -15.46
N VAL A 266 1.14 -6.26 -15.50
CA VAL A 266 1.89 -6.07 -16.73
C VAL A 266 2.74 -7.31 -16.94
N GLN A 267 2.54 -8.04 -18.04
CA GLN A 267 3.39 -9.18 -18.34
C GLN A 267 4.83 -8.67 -18.61
N VAL A 268 5.81 -9.31 -17.99
CA VAL A 268 7.23 -8.89 -18.06
C VAL A 268 8.16 -10.00 -18.54
N THR A 269 7.74 -11.26 -18.40
CA THR A 269 8.30 -12.42 -19.12
C THR A 269 7.13 -13.32 -19.55
N PRO A 270 7.33 -14.32 -20.42
CA PRO A 270 6.26 -15.25 -20.78
C PRO A 270 5.59 -15.89 -19.55
N GLU A 271 6.36 -16.17 -18.50
CA GLU A 271 5.91 -16.86 -17.27
C GLU A 271 5.65 -15.92 -16.09
N HIS A 272 5.90 -14.61 -16.21
CA HIS A 272 5.80 -13.68 -15.09
C HIS A 272 5.07 -12.38 -15.42
N TYR A 273 4.27 -11.95 -14.45
CA TYR A 273 3.57 -10.67 -14.44
C TYR A 273 4.12 -9.79 -13.31
N MET A 274 4.29 -8.50 -13.60
CA MET A 274 4.49 -7.46 -12.60
C MET A 274 3.12 -7.01 -12.12
N GLY A 275 2.83 -7.19 -10.84
CA GLY A 275 1.60 -6.69 -10.23
C GLY A 275 1.69 -5.20 -9.87
N PRO A 276 0.60 -4.64 -9.31
CA PRO A 276 0.51 -3.22 -9.00
C PRO A 276 1.59 -2.78 -8.02
N SER A 277 2.13 -1.58 -8.23
CA SER A 277 3.16 -0.95 -7.39
C SER A 277 2.60 -0.20 -6.19
N GLY A 278 1.30 0.16 -6.25
CA GLY A 278 0.66 1.10 -5.33
C GLY A 278 0.85 2.58 -5.71
N ARG A 279 1.57 2.88 -6.80
CA ARG A 279 1.96 4.24 -7.19
C ARG A 279 1.31 4.70 -8.51
N ILE A 280 1.80 5.79 -9.08
CA ILE A 280 1.21 6.43 -10.27
C ILE A 280 1.30 5.60 -11.55
N ASP A 281 2.26 4.67 -11.67
CA ASP A 281 2.35 3.71 -12.78
C ASP A 281 1.11 2.81 -12.90
N ASP A 282 0.45 2.50 -11.79
CA ASP A 282 -0.78 1.72 -11.74
C ASP A 282 -2.01 2.44 -12.33
N LEU A 283 -1.88 3.74 -12.62
CA LEU A 283 -2.99 4.62 -13.01
C LEU A 283 -2.89 5.07 -14.47
N VAL A 284 -1.85 4.64 -15.21
CA VAL A 284 -1.65 5.00 -16.62
C VAL A 284 -2.57 4.15 -17.49
N ASN A 285 -3.58 4.78 -18.07
CA ASN A 285 -4.62 4.10 -18.84
C ASN A 285 -4.16 3.58 -20.20
N HIS A 286 -5.02 2.76 -20.79
CA HIS A 286 -4.90 2.34 -22.17
C HIS A 286 -5.36 3.41 -23.17
N SER A 287 -4.63 3.58 -24.28
CA SER A 287 -5.14 4.27 -25.47
C SER A 287 -4.78 3.52 -26.77
N CYS A 288 -5.72 3.48 -27.71
CA CYS A 288 -5.48 3.02 -29.08
C CYS A 288 -4.72 4.05 -29.94
N ALA A 289 -4.55 5.28 -29.47
CA ALA A 289 -3.64 6.26 -30.04
C ALA A 289 -2.70 6.75 -28.91
N PRO A 290 -1.76 5.89 -28.47
CA PRO A 290 -0.97 6.16 -27.28
C PRO A 290 0.01 7.30 -27.49
N ASN A 291 0.30 8.06 -26.44
CA ASN A 291 1.38 9.05 -26.40
C ASN A 291 2.58 8.58 -25.57
N ALA A 292 2.47 7.41 -24.93
CA ALA A 292 3.55 6.75 -24.22
C ALA A 292 3.62 5.24 -24.55
N GLY A 293 4.75 4.61 -24.26
CA GLY A 293 4.96 3.17 -24.45
C GLY A 293 6.01 2.60 -23.49
N LEU A 294 5.98 1.29 -23.26
CA LEU A 294 6.90 0.64 -22.34
C LEU A 294 8.20 0.23 -23.04
N ARG A 295 9.33 0.60 -22.43
CA ARG A 295 10.67 0.19 -22.85
C ARG A 295 11.28 -0.73 -21.80
N PHE A 296 11.62 -1.93 -22.23
CA PHE A 296 12.24 -2.96 -21.40
C PHE A 296 13.76 -2.89 -21.51
N THR A 297 14.44 -2.72 -20.39
CA THR A 297 15.89 -2.58 -20.29
C THR A 297 16.44 -3.54 -19.22
N GLY A 298 17.75 -3.79 -19.23
CA GLY A 298 18.39 -4.59 -18.18
C GLY A 298 18.26 -4.00 -16.76
N SER A 299 18.00 -2.69 -16.67
CA SER A 299 17.81 -1.99 -15.39
C SER A 299 16.35 -1.89 -14.92
N GLY A 300 15.37 -2.24 -15.76
CA GLY A 300 13.95 -2.08 -15.43
C GLY A 300 13.04 -1.81 -16.62
N VAL A 301 11.77 -1.56 -16.32
CA VAL A 301 10.72 -1.24 -17.31
C VAL A 301 10.36 0.24 -17.16
N PHE A 302 10.43 0.99 -18.25
CA PHE A 302 10.22 2.43 -18.23
C PHE A 302 9.15 2.84 -19.23
N LEU A 303 8.18 3.62 -18.78
CA LEU A 303 7.25 4.32 -19.65
C LEU A 303 7.97 5.52 -20.28
N VAL A 304 7.98 5.57 -21.61
CA VAL A 304 8.63 6.64 -22.39
C VAL A 304 7.63 7.33 -23.29
N ALA A 305 7.81 8.62 -23.52
CA ALA A 305 7.01 9.38 -24.48
C ALA A 305 7.29 8.90 -25.90
N VAL A 306 6.26 8.65 -26.70
CA VAL A 306 6.39 8.22 -28.12
C VAL A 306 6.20 9.36 -29.10
N ARG A 307 5.79 10.53 -28.59
CA ARG A 307 5.72 11.83 -29.27
C ARG A 307 5.81 12.93 -28.21
N ALA A 308 5.81 14.19 -28.63
CA ALA A 308 5.67 15.30 -27.68
C ALA A 308 4.34 15.20 -26.91
N ILE A 309 4.39 15.46 -25.60
CA ILE A 309 3.23 15.47 -24.68
C ILE A 309 3.10 16.86 -24.09
N SER A 310 1.91 17.45 -24.18
CA SER A 310 1.65 18.79 -23.65
C SER A 310 1.23 18.77 -22.17
N PRO A 311 1.49 19.83 -21.39
CA PRO A 311 0.89 19.96 -20.06
C PRO A 311 -0.64 19.82 -20.14
N GLY A 312 -1.23 19.06 -19.21
CA GLY A 312 -2.65 18.75 -19.16
C GLY A 312 -3.09 17.55 -19.99
N GLU A 313 -2.21 16.99 -20.82
CA GLU A 313 -2.52 15.81 -21.63
C GLU A 313 -2.51 14.53 -20.78
N GLU A 314 -3.47 13.63 -21.02
CA GLU A 314 -3.49 12.30 -20.38
C GLU A 314 -2.39 11.42 -20.96
N ILE A 315 -1.62 10.77 -20.08
CA ILE A 315 -0.58 9.81 -20.45
C ILE A 315 -1.22 8.44 -20.57
N ALA A 316 -1.07 7.82 -21.74
CA ALA A 316 -1.66 6.51 -22.02
C ALA A 316 -0.77 5.67 -22.95
N TRP A 317 -0.79 4.36 -22.75
CA TRP A 317 -0.01 3.39 -23.53
C TRP A 317 -0.86 2.22 -24.06
N ASP A 318 -0.30 1.43 -24.95
CA ASP A 318 -1.02 0.32 -25.58
C ASP A 318 -0.76 -1.00 -24.83
N TYR A 319 -1.75 -1.50 -24.09
CA TYR A 319 -1.58 -2.67 -23.21
C TYR A 319 -1.21 -3.94 -23.97
N SER A 320 -1.64 -4.07 -25.23
CA SER A 320 -1.34 -5.25 -26.04
C SER A 320 0.17 -5.41 -26.27
N THR A 321 0.99 -4.36 -26.10
CA THR A 321 2.45 -4.40 -26.26
C THR A 321 3.20 -5.23 -25.22
N THR A 322 2.48 -5.84 -24.27
CA THR A 322 3.05 -6.79 -23.30
C THR A 322 2.38 -8.16 -23.32
N LEU A 323 1.22 -8.31 -23.96
CA LEU A 323 0.40 -9.52 -23.85
C LEU A 323 0.79 -10.57 -24.88
N LEU A 324 1.30 -11.70 -24.40
CA LEU A 324 1.59 -12.92 -25.17
C LEU A 324 0.68 -14.05 -24.68
N GLU A 325 -0.08 -14.65 -25.62
CA GLU A 325 -0.92 -15.85 -25.37
C GLU A 325 -1.77 -15.77 -24.09
N SER A 326 -2.23 -14.57 -23.75
CA SER A 326 -3.05 -14.32 -22.58
C SER A 326 -4.53 -14.53 -22.90
N ASN A 327 -5.29 -15.07 -21.94
CA ASN A 327 -6.75 -15.09 -22.02
C ASN A 327 -7.37 -13.72 -21.69
N TRP A 328 -6.54 -12.73 -21.35
CA TRP A 328 -6.97 -11.40 -20.99
C TRP A 328 -7.52 -10.60 -22.18
N HIS A 329 -8.72 -10.04 -22.00
CA HIS A 329 -9.32 -9.11 -22.95
C HIS A 329 -10.03 -7.97 -22.22
N MET A 330 -10.07 -6.80 -22.85
CA MET A 330 -10.70 -5.58 -22.32
C MET A 330 -11.59 -4.92 -23.37
N ILE A 331 -12.80 -4.51 -22.96
CA ILE A 331 -13.62 -3.59 -23.75
C ILE A 331 -13.02 -2.19 -23.66
N CYS A 332 -12.51 -1.69 -24.78
CA CYS A 332 -11.83 -0.41 -24.88
C CYS A 332 -12.82 0.75 -25.01
N GLN A 333 -12.66 1.74 -24.13
CA GLN A 333 -13.41 2.98 -24.14
C GLN A 333 -12.49 4.22 -24.26
N CYS A 334 -11.29 4.07 -24.83
CA CYS A 334 -10.30 5.16 -24.88
C CYS A 334 -10.71 6.40 -25.71
N ARG A 335 -11.76 6.28 -26.54
CA ARG A 335 -12.27 7.34 -27.44
C ARG A 335 -11.27 7.89 -28.46
N ALA A 336 -10.15 7.20 -28.70
CA ALA A 336 -9.29 7.50 -29.85
C ALA A 336 -10.09 7.33 -31.17
N PRO A 337 -9.78 8.11 -32.23
CA PRO A 337 -10.45 8.00 -33.53
C PRO A 337 -10.49 6.56 -34.06
N ASP A 338 -9.35 5.87 -33.98
CA ASP A 338 -9.19 4.47 -34.41
C ASP A 338 -9.24 3.50 -33.23
N CYS A 339 -10.25 3.65 -32.37
CA CYS A 339 -10.43 2.77 -31.21
C CYS A 339 -10.75 1.33 -31.64
N ARG A 340 -9.89 0.38 -31.25
CA ARG A 340 -10.02 -1.06 -31.55
C ARG A 340 -11.21 -1.77 -30.89
N ARG A 341 -11.90 -1.12 -29.95
CA ARG A 341 -13.04 -1.65 -29.15
C ARG A 341 -12.73 -2.83 -28.25
N VAL A 342 -11.86 -3.75 -28.63
CA VAL A 342 -11.40 -4.87 -27.80
C VAL A 342 -9.88 -4.91 -27.82
N ILE A 343 -9.26 -4.96 -26.65
CA ILE A 343 -7.80 -5.09 -26.49
C ILE A 343 -7.50 -6.50 -25.98
N GLY A 344 -6.51 -7.15 -26.58
CA GLY A 344 -6.02 -8.46 -26.16
C GLY A 344 -4.55 -8.62 -26.52
N ASN A 345 -4.15 -9.82 -26.94
CA ASN A 345 -2.77 -10.17 -27.26
C ASN A 345 -2.16 -9.29 -28.36
N PHE A 346 -0.84 -9.13 -28.32
CA PHE A 346 -0.09 -8.34 -29.31
C PHE A 346 -0.34 -8.79 -30.75
N GLU A 347 -0.53 -10.10 -30.96
CA GLU A 347 -0.79 -10.71 -32.28
C GLU A 347 -2.12 -10.29 -32.89
N SER A 348 -3.07 -9.79 -32.09
CA SER A 348 -4.35 -9.26 -32.58
C SER A 348 -4.22 -7.88 -33.25
N LEU A 349 -3.06 -7.23 -33.16
CA LEU A 349 -2.80 -5.97 -33.84
C LEU A 349 -2.56 -6.17 -35.34
N ASP A 350 -2.96 -5.18 -36.14
CA ASP A 350 -2.61 -5.12 -37.56
C ASP A 350 -1.09 -5.23 -37.74
N PRO A 351 -0.60 -5.95 -38.78
CA PRO A 351 0.83 -6.17 -38.98
C PRO A 351 1.67 -4.88 -39.03
N GLU A 352 1.15 -3.83 -39.66
CA GLU A 352 1.81 -2.52 -39.72
C GLU A 352 1.97 -1.92 -38.32
N ARG A 353 0.96 -2.06 -37.47
CA ARG A 353 0.97 -1.55 -36.10
C ARG A 353 1.89 -2.38 -35.20
N GLN A 354 1.94 -3.70 -35.38
CA GLN A 354 2.93 -4.54 -34.72
C GLN A 354 4.35 -4.07 -35.06
N GLU A 355 4.62 -3.82 -36.35
CA GLU A 355 5.92 -3.37 -36.82
C GLU A 355 6.25 -1.97 -36.30
N TRP A 356 5.27 -1.06 -36.24
CA TRP A 356 5.44 0.27 -35.67
C TRP A 356 5.95 0.24 -34.23
N PHE A 357 5.40 -0.63 -33.37
CA PHE A 357 5.84 -0.79 -31.98
C PHE A 357 7.20 -1.50 -31.88
N ARG A 358 7.43 -2.55 -32.69
CA ARG A 358 8.70 -3.29 -32.73
C ARG A 358 9.87 -2.39 -33.14
N ALA A 359 9.72 -1.66 -34.24
CA ALA A 359 10.74 -0.74 -34.77
C ALA A 359 11.12 0.37 -33.77
N ARG A 360 10.21 0.76 -32.87
CA ARG A 360 10.42 1.77 -31.83
C ARG A 360 10.90 1.21 -30.49
N ASN A 361 11.06 -0.11 -30.40
CA ASN A 361 11.43 -0.82 -29.18
C ASN A 361 10.46 -0.52 -28.01
N LEU A 362 9.15 -0.59 -28.32
CA LEU A 362 8.06 -0.33 -27.38
C LEU A 362 7.27 -1.61 -27.01
N VAL A 363 7.82 -2.77 -27.33
CA VAL A 363 7.22 -4.09 -27.02
C VAL A 363 8.06 -4.84 -26.01
N ALA A 364 7.39 -5.71 -25.24
CA ALA A 364 8.09 -6.63 -24.36
C ALA A 364 9.08 -7.52 -25.14
N PRO A 365 10.24 -7.91 -24.55
CA PRO A 365 11.30 -8.60 -25.29
C PRO A 365 10.86 -9.90 -25.97
N TYR A 366 9.93 -10.63 -25.35
CA TYR A 366 9.38 -11.87 -25.87
C TYR A 366 8.36 -11.70 -27.02
N LEU A 367 7.98 -10.46 -27.35
CA LEU A 367 7.14 -10.11 -28.50
C LEU A 367 7.95 -9.61 -29.71
N ARG A 368 9.27 -9.46 -29.54
CA ARG A 368 10.19 -9.14 -30.64
C ARG A 368 10.34 -10.37 -31.54
N ARG A 369 10.58 -10.15 -32.83
CA ARG A 369 10.93 -11.26 -33.74
C ARG A 369 12.21 -11.90 -33.21
N LYS A 370 12.29 -13.23 -33.27
CA LYS A 370 13.46 -14.00 -32.82
C LYS A 370 14.73 -13.63 -33.61
N ASP A 371 14.58 -12.96 -34.74
CA ASP A 371 15.66 -12.70 -35.70
C ASP A 371 16.37 -11.34 -35.51
N ASP A 372 15.87 -10.44 -34.65
CA ASP A 372 16.40 -9.08 -34.50
C ASP A 372 16.84 -8.75 -33.07
N VAL A 373 18.02 -9.21 -32.67
CA VAL A 373 18.75 -8.60 -31.54
C VAL A 373 19.85 -7.69 -32.09
N ALA A 374 19.48 -6.48 -32.51
CA ALA A 374 20.43 -5.39 -32.54
C ALA A 374 20.69 -4.95 -31.07
N PRO A 375 21.97 -4.79 -30.66
CA PRO A 375 22.28 -4.45 -29.27
C PRO A 375 21.68 -3.09 -28.88
N PRO A 376 21.21 -2.94 -27.62
CA PRO A 376 20.56 -1.72 -27.17
C PRO A 376 21.50 -0.52 -27.26
N ARG A 377 21.04 0.56 -27.91
CA ARG A 377 21.73 1.86 -27.86
C ARG A 377 21.75 2.38 -26.42
N PRO A 378 22.92 2.77 -25.89
CA PRO A 378 23.01 3.28 -24.52
C PRO A 378 22.21 4.59 -24.38
N PRO A 379 21.58 4.83 -23.21
CA PRO A 379 20.86 6.08 -22.95
C PRO A 379 21.83 7.27 -23.05
N ARG A 380 21.41 8.33 -23.76
CA ARG A 380 22.13 9.60 -23.81
C ARG A 380 22.30 10.14 -22.40
N ARG A 381 23.54 10.16 -21.90
CA ARG A 381 23.88 10.79 -20.62
C ARG A 381 23.59 12.29 -20.72
N LEU A 382 22.82 12.80 -19.76
CA LEU A 382 22.66 14.24 -19.55
C LEU A 382 24.06 14.86 -19.40
N ALA A 383 24.41 15.79 -20.30
CA ALA A 383 25.64 16.54 -20.21
C ALA A 383 25.62 17.38 -18.92
N ARG A 384 26.57 17.12 -18.03
CA ARG A 384 26.86 18.03 -16.93
C ARG A 384 27.50 19.28 -17.54
N ARG A 385 26.84 20.43 -17.41
CA ARG A 385 27.49 21.73 -17.47
C ARG A 385 27.91 22.13 -16.08
#